data_AF-A0A1C4YWM1-F1
#
_entry.id   AF-A0A1C4YWM1-F1
#
_cell.length_a   1.000
_cell.length_b   1.000
_cell.length_c   1.000
_cell.angle_alpha   90.00
_cell.angle_beta   90.00
_cell.angle_gamma   90.00
#
_symmetry.space_group_name_H-M   'P 1'
#
loop_
_entity.id
_entity.type
_entity.pdbx_description
1 polymer ?
#
loop_
_entity_poly.entity_id
_entity_poly.type
_entity_poly.pdbx_seq_one_letter_code
_entity_poly.pdbx_strand_id
1 'polypeptide(L)'
;MSVAAFIASQRTEHDVPHALACRALGVSQSWFYKWRDRPPTPRQDRRVRLADAVRKVFDDSGGTYGSPRIARWKVRQSMGRVGSCFDNAVAEATFSTIKVEYVHRRQFRTRTEARIKIATWITDFYNRRRRHSVCDGRSPIDNERSAVQALEAQAA
;
A
#
# COMPACT_ATOMS: atom_id res chain seq x y z
N MET A 1 9.39 6.63 -4.96
CA MET A 1 10.50 7.40 -5.56
C MET A 1 10.02 8.01 -6.87
N SER A 2 10.32 9.28 -7.17
CA SER A 2 9.88 9.93 -8.42
C SER A 2 10.88 9.69 -9.56
N VAL A 3 10.46 9.87 -10.82
CA VAL A 3 11.34 9.74 -12.00
C VAL A 3 12.52 10.72 -11.92
N ALA A 4 12.31 11.94 -11.41
CA ALA A 4 13.39 12.91 -11.23
C ALA A 4 14.36 12.51 -10.11
N ALA A 5 13.86 11.94 -9.00
CA ALA A 5 14.70 11.42 -7.93
C ALA A 5 15.56 10.24 -8.42
N PHE A 6 14.98 9.36 -9.24
CA PHE A 6 15.72 8.28 -9.88
C PHE A 6 16.85 8.81 -10.78
N ILE A 7 16.58 9.76 -11.69
CA ILE A 7 17.62 10.34 -12.57
C ILE A 7 18.75 11.02 -11.77
N ALA A 8 18.41 11.70 -10.67
CA ALA A 8 19.40 12.31 -9.79
C ALA A 8 20.28 11.27 -9.08
N SER A 9 19.68 10.15 -8.63
CA SER A 9 20.42 9.07 -7.94
C SER A 9 21.46 8.43 -8.87
N GLN A 10 21.18 8.30 -10.17
CA GLN A 10 22.12 7.67 -11.11
C GLN A 10 23.45 8.44 -11.24
N ARG A 11 23.43 9.77 -11.07
CA ARG A 11 24.67 10.57 -11.07
C ARG A 11 25.45 10.39 -9.77
N THR A 12 24.78 10.27 -8.63
CA THR A 12 25.43 10.15 -7.31
C THR A 12 25.89 8.73 -7.00
N GLU A 13 25.14 7.72 -7.44
CA GLU A 13 25.38 6.31 -7.13
C GLU A 13 26.22 5.61 -8.19
N HIS A 14 26.15 6.05 -9.46
CA HIS A 14 26.76 5.35 -10.60
C HIS A 14 27.55 6.25 -11.54
N ASP A 15 27.78 7.51 -11.17
CA ASP A 15 28.47 8.53 -11.98
C ASP A 15 27.87 8.76 -13.39
N VAL A 16 26.64 8.30 -13.64
CA VAL A 16 26.00 8.43 -14.95
C VAL A 16 25.60 9.88 -15.19
N PRO A 17 26.03 10.52 -16.31
CA PRO A 17 25.61 11.88 -16.62
C PRO A 17 24.09 11.98 -16.82
N HIS A 18 23.45 13.04 -16.30
CA HIS A 18 21.99 13.23 -16.44
C HIS A 18 21.53 13.20 -17.90
N ALA A 19 22.36 13.67 -18.83
CA ALA A 19 22.09 13.63 -20.27
C ALA A 19 21.86 12.20 -20.78
N LEU A 20 22.64 11.23 -20.29
CA LEU A 20 22.54 9.83 -20.65
C LEU A 20 21.27 9.21 -20.05
N ALA A 21 21.03 9.44 -18.76
CA ALA A 21 19.85 8.93 -18.06
C ALA A 21 18.53 9.49 -18.63
N CYS A 22 18.49 10.78 -18.96
CA CYS A 22 17.32 11.41 -19.58
C CYS A 22 17.02 10.82 -20.96
N ARG A 23 18.06 10.62 -21.80
CA ARG A 23 17.91 10.01 -23.13
C ARG A 23 17.41 8.57 -23.04
N ALA A 24 17.94 7.79 -22.11
CA ALA A 24 17.53 6.40 -21.89
C ALA A 24 16.06 6.28 -21.46
N LEU A 25 15.56 7.22 -20.66
CA LEU A 25 14.18 7.24 -20.18
C LEU A 25 13.19 7.98 -21.10
N GLY A 26 13.67 8.53 -22.22
CA GLY A 26 12.83 9.27 -23.17
C GLY A 26 12.31 10.61 -22.65
N VAL A 27 13.02 11.27 -21.73
CA VAL A 27 12.66 12.58 -21.16
C VAL A 27 13.67 13.66 -21.56
N SER A 28 13.23 14.92 -21.67
CA SER A 28 14.16 16.02 -22.00
C SER A 28 14.98 16.45 -20.78
N GLN A 29 16.24 16.87 -21.01
CA GLN A 29 17.10 17.40 -19.93
C GLN A 29 16.50 18.68 -19.31
N SER A 30 15.86 19.52 -20.13
CA SER A 30 15.18 20.73 -19.67
C SER A 30 13.99 20.41 -18.76
N TRP A 31 13.23 19.34 -19.02
CA TRP A 31 12.20 18.85 -18.12
C TRP A 31 12.79 18.39 -16.79
N PHE A 32 13.89 17.62 -16.81
CA PHE A 32 14.55 17.13 -15.61
C PHE A 32 14.99 18.27 -14.68
N TYR A 33 15.75 19.25 -15.20
CA TYR A 33 16.19 20.38 -14.37
C TYR A 33 15.02 21.24 -13.88
N LYS A 34 13.92 21.33 -14.65
CA LYS A 34 12.68 22.00 -14.21
C LYS A 34 11.94 21.23 -13.11
N TRP A 35 12.05 19.91 -13.07
CA TRP A 35 11.27 19.05 -12.17
C TRP A 35 12.04 18.50 -10.96
N ARG A 36 13.38 18.49 -11.01
CA ARG A 36 14.25 17.95 -9.94
C ARG A 36 13.99 18.65 -8.60
N ASP A 37 13.98 19.97 -8.63
CA ASP A 37 13.87 20.80 -7.43
C ASP A 37 12.44 21.35 -7.26
N ARG A 38 11.46 20.70 -7.90
CA ARG A 38 10.07 21.16 -7.86
C ARG A 38 9.52 20.98 -6.44
N PRO A 39 9.08 22.06 -5.77
CA PRO A 39 8.47 21.95 -4.46
C PRO A 39 7.21 21.07 -4.55
N PRO A 40 6.89 20.31 -3.48
CA PRO A 40 5.69 19.52 -3.46
C PRO A 40 4.48 20.43 -3.72
N THR A 41 3.58 19.94 -4.57
CA THR A 41 2.35 20.67 -4.84
C THR A 41 1.52 20.75 -3.56
N PRO A 42 0.67 21.77 -3.38
CA PRO A 42 -0.24 21.85 -2.22
C PRO A 42 -1.08 20.58 -2.04
N ARG A 43 -1.37 19.85 -3.13
CA ARG A 43 -2.07 18.58 -3.12
C ARG A 43 -1.23 17.42 -2.55
N GLN A 44 0.07 17.40 -2.78
CA GLN A 44 0.97 16.37 -2.23
C GLN A 44 1.16 16.59 -0.73
N ASP A 45 1.39 17.83 -0.31
CA ASP A 45 1.44 18.19 1.11
C ASP A 45 0.13 17.89 1.83
N ARG A 46 -1.00 18.13 1.15
CA ARG A 46 -2.32 17.71 1.64
C ARG A 46 -2.37 16.21 1.97
N ARG A 47 -1.82 15.36 1.09
CA ARG A 47 -1.95 13.90 1.20
C ARG A 47 -1.09 13.36 2.34
N VAL A 48 0.13 13.87 2.50
CA VAL A 48 1.03 13.48 3.60
C VAL A 48 0.39 13.80 4.94
N ARG A 49 0.04 15.08 5.17
CA ARG A 49 -0.61 15.54 6.42
C ARG A 49 -1.86 14.75 6.77
N LEU A 50 -2.55 14.29 5.74
CA LEU A 50 -3.73 13.52 5.94
C LEU A 50 -3.46 12.06 6.30
N ALA A 51 -2.54 11.40 5.60
CA ALA A 51 -2.19 10.02 5.92
C ALA A 51 -1.77 9.89 7.40
N ASP A 52 -1.06 10.88 7.93
CA ASP A 52 -0.66 10.94 9.33
C ASP A 52 -1.86 11.08 10.27
N ALA A 53 -2.83 11.92 9.92
CA ALA A 53 -4.07 12.08 10.69
C ALA A 53 -4.94 10.80 10.68
N VAL A 54 -5.01 10.10 9.55
CA VAL A 54 -5.71 8.79 9.46
C VAL A 54 -5.05 7.79 10.41
N ARG A 55 -3.72 7.69 10.33
CA ARG A 55 -2.91 6.75 11.11
C ARG A 55 -3.14 6.97 12.60
N LYS A 56 -3.00 8.22 13.05
CA LYS A 56 -3.18 8.58 14.45
C LYS A 56 -4.55 8.15 14.99
N VAL A 57 -5.63 8.46 14.27
CA VAL A 57 -6.99 8.10 14.70
C VAL A 57 -7.22 6.58 14.72
N PHE A 58 -6.60 5.86 13.79
CA PHE A 58 -6.66 4.41 13.78
C PHE A 58 -5.93 3.80 14.99
N ASP A 59 -4.72 4.28 15.27
CA ASP A 59 -3.88 3.81 16.37
C ASP A 59 -4.50 4.16 17.74
N ASP A 60 -4.99 5.39 17.91
CA ASP A 60 -5.71 5.83 19.11
C ASP A 60 -6.97 4.96 19.39
N SER A 61 -7.55 4.36 18.35
CA SER A 61 -8.71 3.47 18.45
C SER A 61 -8.37 2.00 18.74
N GLY A 62 -7.07 1.69 18.94
CA GLY A 62 -6.57 0.34 19.08
C GLY A 62 -6.80 -0.51 17.83
N GLY A 63 -6.83 0.12 16.64
CA GLY A 63 -7.08 -0.54 15.36
C GLY A 63 -8.53 -0.99 15.13
N THR A 64 -9.47 -0.59 15.99
CA THR A 64 -10.86 -1.07 15.94
C THR A 64 -11.71 -0.34 14.90
N TYR A 65 -11.34 0.90 14.53
CA TYR A 65 -12.19 1.75 13.70
C TYR A 65 -11.88 1.60 12.20
N GLY A 66 -12.93 1.36 11.40
CA GLY A 66 -12.85 1.32 9.93
C GLY A 66 -13.11 2.67 9.25
N SER A 67 -12.94 2.72 7.92
CA SER A 67 -13.02 3.95 7.11
C SER A 67 -14.27 4.83 7.32
N PRO A 68 -15.50 4.30 7.56
CA PRO A 68 -16.67 5.15 7.79
C PRO A 68 -16.65 5.86 9.13
N ARG A 69 -16.07 5.21 10.16
CA ARG A 69 -15.93 5.81 11.49
C ARG A 69 -14.81 6.83 11.48
N ILE A 70 -13.68 6.50 10.87
CA ILE A 70 -12.54 7.42 10.69
C ILE A 70 -12.94 8.68 9.89
N ALA A 71 -13.79 8.55 8.87
CA ALA A 71 -14.28 9.70 8.10
C ALA A 71 -15.14 10.67 8.93
N ARG A 72 -15.85 10.18 9.97
CA ARG A 72 -16.57 11.05 10.93
C ARG A 72 -15.62 11.87 11.81
N TRP A 73 -14.38 11.43 11.99
CA TRP A 73 -13.33 12.12 12.76
C TRP A 73 -12.61 13.23 11.99
N LYS A 74 -13.18 13.74 10.90
CA LYS A 74 -12.60 14.80 10.04
C LYS A 74 -11.21 14.47 9.48
N VAL A 75 -10.88 13.18 9.42
CA VAL A 75 -9.75 12.69 8.65
C VAL A 75 -10.09 12.92 7.17
N ARG A 76 -9.37 13.85 6.53
CA ARG A 76 -9.53 14.13 5.09
C ARG A 76 -9.34 12.83 4.27
N GLN A 77 -9.82 12.78 3.03
CA GLN A 77 -9.64 11.61 2.19
C GLN A 77 -8.46 11.77 1.23
N SER A 78 -7.69 10.69 1.05
CA SER A 78 -6.64 10.58 0.03
C SER A 78 -7.14 9.63 -1.04
N MET A 79 -7.48 10.19 -2.19
CA MET A 79 -7.77 9.42 -3.39
C MET A 79 -6.49 9.28 -4.21
N GLY A 80 -6.34 8.12 -4.85
CA GLY A 80 -5.29 7.85 -5.84
C GLY A 80 -5.28 8.82 -7.01
N ARG A 81 -4.32 8.65 -7.92
CA ARG A 81 -4.37 9.37 -9.22
C ARG A 81 -5.63 8.91 -9.97
N VAL A 82 -6.39 9.86 -10.51
CA VAL A 82 -7.56 9.54 -11.35
C VAL A 82 -7.09 8.67 -12.53
N GLY A 83 -7.74 7.51 -12.73
CA GLY A 83 -7.35 6.53 -13.74
C GLY A 83 -6.22 5.56 -13.34
N SER A 84 -5.73 5.60 -12.10
CA SER A 84 -4.74 4.64 -11.59
C SER A 84 -5.41 3.55 -10.75
N CYS A 85 -5.45 2.32 -11.25
CA CYS A 85 -6.03 1.17 -10.54
C CYS A 85 -5.11 0.56 -9.47
N PHE A 86 -3.82 0.90 -9.47
CA PHE A 86 -2.83 0.28 -8.56
C PHE A 86 -3.15 0.45 -7.07
N ASP A 87 -3.73 1.59 -6.68
CA ASP A 87 -4.12 1.83 -5.28
C ASP A 87 -5.25 0.89 -4.82
N ASN A 88 -6.04 0.35 -5.77
CA ASN A 88 -7.11 -0.63 -5.50
C ASN A 88 -6.67 -2.07 -5.76
N ALA A 89 -5.61 -2.30 -6.54
CA ALA A 89 -5.19 -3.62 -7.01
C ALA A 89 -4.96 -4.63 -5.87
N VAL A 90 -4.41 -4.18 -4.73
CA VAL A 90 -4.20 -5.05 -3.55
C VAL A 90 -5.54 -5.51 -2.95
N ALA A 91 -6.50 -4.60 -2.85
CA ALA A 91 -7.85 -4.92 -2.38
C ALA A 91 -8.55 -5.87 -3.37
N GLU A 92 -8.45 -5.59 -4.68
CA GLU A 92 -9.03 -6.43 -5.73
C GLU A 92 -8.46 -7.85 -5.72
N ALA A 93 -7.14 -8.01 -5.57
CA ALA A 93 -6.50 -9.32 -5.48
C ALA A 93 -6.99 -10.11 -4.26
N THR A 94 -7.16 -9.43 -3.12
CA THR A 94 -7.70 -10.03 -1.90
C THR A 94 -9.15 -10.48 -2.09
N PHE A 95 -9.98 -9.61 -2.68
CA PHE A 95 -11.39 -9.93 -2.95
C PHE A 95 -11.57 -11.01 -4.02
N SER A 96 -10.69 -11.06 -5.01
CA SER A 96 -10.66 -12.14 -6.00
C SER A 96 -10.36 -13.47 -5.34
N THR A 97 -9.32 -13.50 -4.50
CA THR A 97 -8.89 -14.70 -3.77
C THR A 97 -10.00 -15.27 -2.89
N ILE A 98 -10.61 -14.45 -2.03
CA ILE A 98 -11.69 -14.94 -1.16
C ILE A 98 -12.91 -15.41 -1.95
N LYS A 99 -13.20 -14.79 -3.10
CA LYS A 99 -14.31 -15.22 -3.94
C LYS A 99 -14.05 -16.60 -4.52
N VAL A 100 -12.89 -16.81 -5.13
CA VAL A 100 -12.53 -18.06 -5.82
C VAL A 100 -12.30 -19.21 -4.84
N GLU A 101 -11.59 -18.97 -3.74
CA GLU A 101 -11.24 -20.01 -2.78
C GLU A 101 -12.37 -20.30 -1.78
N TYR A 102 -13.17 -19.29 -1.44
CA TYR A 102 -14.19 -19.40 -0.41
C TYR A 102 -15.62 -19.26 -0.93
N VAL A 103 -15.99 -18.07 -1.42
CA VAL A 103 -17.40 -17.69 -1.66
C VAL A 103 -18.04 -18.54 -2.76
N HIS A 104 -17.39 -18.73 -3.90
CA HIS A 104 -17.95 -19.47 -5.03
C HIS A 104 -18.14 -20.96 -4.74
N ARG A 105 -17.46 -21.48 -3.73
CA ARG A 105 -17.52 -22.90 -3.33
C ARG A 105 -18.53 -23.16 -2.20
N ARG A 106 -19.28 -22.15 -1.75
CA ARG A 106 -20.26 -22.27 -0.68
C ARG A 106 -21.59 -21.62 -1.04
N GLN A 107 -22.66 -22.22 -0.54
CA GLN A 107 -23.98 -21.62 -0.45
C GLN A 107 -24.17 -21.07 0.97
N PHE A 108 -24.74 -19.88 1.11
CA PHE A 108 -25.05 -19.28 2.41
C PHE A 108 -26.56 -19.10 2.52
N ARG A 109 -27.14 -19.51 3.65
CA ARG A 109 -28.59 -19.38 3.88
C ARG A 109 -28.97 -17.95 4.22
N THR A 110 -28.08 -17.24 4.92
CA THR A 110 -28.30 -15.84 5.33
C THR A 110 -27.05 -14.99 5.17
N ARG A 111 -27.24 -13.67 5.09
CA ARG A 111 -26.12 -12.71 5.05
C ARG A 111 -25.29 -12.73 6.33
N THR A 112 -25.91 -12.95 7.49
CA THR A 112 -25.21 -13.04 8.79
C THR A 112 -24.28 -14.24 8.83
N GLU A 113 -24.76 -15.40 8.38
CA GLU A 113 -23.94 -16.60 8.24
C GLU A 113 -22.74 -16.35 7.32
N ALA A 114 -22.98 -15.75 6.14
CA ALA A 114 -21.90 -15.42 5.20
C ALA A 114 -20.84 -14.52 5.85
N ARG A 115 -21.24 -13.48 6.60
CA ARG A 115 -20.32 -12.56 7.28
C ARG A 115 -19.46 -13.28 8.33
N ILE A 116 -20.07 -14.11 9.17
CA ILE A 116 -19.34 -14.88 10.20
C ILE A 116 -18.34 -15.82 9.52
N LYS A 117 -18.80 -16.60 8.56
CA LYS A 117 -17.95 -17.58 7.84
C LYS A 117 -16.80 -16.92 7.07
N ILE A 118 -17.05 -15.79 6.41
CA ILE A 118 -16.02 -15.00 5.74
C ILE A 118 -15.02 -14.43 6.74
N ALA A 119 -15.50 -13.85 7.85
CA ALA A 119 -14.61 -13.32 8.88
C ALA A 119 -13.73 -14.42 9.48
N THR A 120 -14.31 -15.58 9.81
CA THR A 120 -13.57 -16.76 10.28
C THR A 120 -12.56 -17.23 9.23
N TRP A 121 -12.92 -17.27 7.95
CA TRP A 121 -11.96 -17.64 6.90
C TRP A 121 -10.79 -16.66 6.82
N ILE A 122 -11.05 -15.36 6.96
CA ILE A 122 -9.99 -14.34 6.96
C ILE A 122 -9.07 -14.53 8.17
N THR A 123 -9.62 -14.61 9.38
CA THR A 123 -8.83 -14.62 10.62
C THR A 123 -8.14 -15.96 10.86
N ASP A 124 -8.82 -17.06 10.60
CA ASP A 124 -8.34 -18.40 10.95
C ASP A 124 -7.57 -19.07 9.81
N PHE A 125 -7.88 -18.78 8.54
CA PHE A 125 -7.20 -19.38 7.40
C PHE A 125 -6.31 -18.38 6.65
N TYR A 126 -6.88 -17.31 6.09
CA TYR A 126 -6.12 -16.39 5.23
C TYR A 126 -4.93 -15.77 5.96
N ASN A 127 -5.16 -15.13 7.11
CA ASN A 127 -4.11 -14.44 7.85
C ASN A 127 -3.11 -15.39 8.52
N ARG A 128 -3.57 -16.56 8.99
CA ARG A 128 -2.78 -17.47 9.85
C ARG A 128 -2.15 -18.66 9.15
N ARG A 129 -2.70 -19.12 8.02
CA ARG A 129 -2.33 -20.42 7.42
C ARG A 129 -2.14 -20.38 5.92
N ARG A 130 -2.80 -19.47 5.20
CA ARG A 130 -2.73 -19.41 3.74
C ARG A 130 -1.31 -19.05 3.30
N ARG A 131 -0.71 -19.88 2.47
CA ARG A 131 0.63 -19.65 1.93
C ARG A 131 0.57 -18.67 0.78
N HIS A 132 1.42 -17.66 0.79
CA HIS A 132 1.56 -16.70 -0.32
C HIS A 132 2.94 -16.84 -0.96
N SER A 133 3.00 -16.95 -2.29
CA SER A 133 4.26 -17.00 -3.03
C SER A 133 5.12 -15.75 -2.80
N VAL A 134 4.47 -14.59 -2.69
CA VAL A 134 5.12 -13.30 -2.35
C VAL A 134 5.71 -13.30 -0.92
N CYS A 135 5.25 -14.19 -0.05
CA CYS A 135 5.72 -14.33 1.33
C CYS A 135 6.57 -15.59 1.53
N ASP A 136 7.25 -16.09 0.49
CA ASP A 136 8.06 -17.32 0.52
C ASP A 136 7.26 -18.56 1.01
N GLY A 137 5.97 -18.59 0.72
CA GLY A 137 5.07 -19.65 1.18
C GLY A 137 4.67 -19.54 2.66
N ARG A 138 4.97 -18.43 3.35
CA ARG A 138 4.49 -18.14 4.71
C ARG A 138 3.08 -17.55 4.68
N SER A 139 2.44 -17.53 5.86
CA SER A 139 1.18 -16.82 6.06
C SER A 139 1.41 -15.31 6.18
N PRO A 140 0.41 -14.47 5.89
CA PRO A 140 0.51 -13.02 6.07
C PRO A 140 0.99 -12.62 7.48
N ILE A 141 0.43 -13.24 8.54
CA ILE A 141 0.84 -12.95 9.92
C ILE A 141 2.29 -13.37 10.17
N ASP A 142 2.70 -14.55 9.71
CA ASP A 142 4.07 -15.01 9.93
C ASP A 142 5.08 -14.15 9.18
N ASN A 143 4.72 -13.69 7.98
CA ASN A 143 5.51 -12.77 7.20
C ASN A 143 5.63 -11.40 7.88
N GLU A 144 4.52 -10.83 8.37
CA GLU A 144 4.52 -9.58 9.13
C GLU A 144 5.34 -9.70 10.41
N ARG A 145 5.18 -10.79 11.18
CA ARG A 145 5.97 -11.05 12.38
C ARG A 145 7.46 -11.15 12.07
N SER A 146 7.83 -11.90 11.03
CA SER A 146 9.23 -12.04 10.61
C SER A 146 9.81 -10.69 10.19
N ALA A 147 9.03 -9.85 9.51
CA ALA A 147 9.46 -8.51 9.10
C ALA A 147 9.63 -7.57 10.31
N VAL A 148 8.70 -7.60 11.27
CA VAL A 148 8.80 -6.80 12.51
C VAL A 148 10.02 -7.24 13.33
N GLN A 149 10.22 -8.54 13.52
CA GLN A 149 11.39 -9.08 14.23
C GLN A 149 12.71 -8.68 13.56
N ALA A 150 12.76 -8.69 12.22
CA ALA A 150 13.93 -8.25 11.47
C ALA A 150 14.21 -6.74 11.64
N LEU A 151 13.15 -5.92 11.68
CA LEU A 151 13.27 -4.47 11.94
C LEU A 151 13.74 -4.19 13.38
N GLU A 152 13.20 -4.91 14.36
CA GLU A 152 13.59 -4.80 15.77
C GLU A 152 15.05 -5.22 15.98
N ALA A 153 15.49 -6.32 15.34
CA ALA A 153 16.87 -6.80 15.42
C ALA A 153 17.89 -5.87 14.72
N GLN A 154 17.46 -5.05 13.75
CA GLN A 154 18.30 -4.03 13.11
C GLN A 154 18.37 -2.72 13.91
N ALA A 155 17.42 -2.50 14.82
CA ALA A 155 17.35 -1.33 15.68
C ALA A 155 18.04 -1.54 17.05
N ALA A 156 18.45 -2.76 17.37
CA ALA A 156 19.19 -3.17 18.58
C ALA A 156 20.70 -3.27 18.32
#